data_AF-A0A382MP76-F1
#
_entry.id   AF-A0A382MP76-F1
#
_cell.length_a   1.000
_cell.length_b   1.000
_cell.length_c   1.000
_cell.angle_alpha   90.00
_cell.angle_beta   90.00
_cell.angle_gamma   90.00
#
_symmetry.space_group_name_H-M   'P 1'
#
loop_
_entity.id
_entity.type
_entity.pdbx_description
1 polymer ?
#
loop_
_entity_poly.entity_id
_entity_poly.type
_entity_poly.pdbx_seq_one_letter_code
_entity_poly.pdbx_strand_id
1 'polypeptide(L)'
;MMAPRGRSKGRKMKSNKKSSTVEKKGHTLKNTVFSNQNCKVIYLTETVEGKKHDKKLADESHYQLPAGSLLFQDTGFQGFSLENVLIPQPKKKPKGKELTEEEKEKNL
;
A
#
# COMPACT_ATOMS: atom_id res chain seq x y z
N MET A 1 32.43 -11.55 -29.11
CA MET A 1 33.40 -11.80 -28.01
C MET A 1 32.88 -11.17 -26.72
N MET A 2 32.87 -11.92 -25.62
CA MET A 2 32.58 -11.44 -24.26
C MET A 2 33.88 -11.17 -23.49
N ALA A 3 33.91 -10.11 -22.67
CA ALA A 3 34.51 -9.95 -21.31
C ALA A 3 35.10 -8.53 -21.08
N PRO A 4 35.28 -8.03 -19.84
CA PRO A 4 34.94 -8.59 -18.52
C PRO A 4 34.08 -7.68 -17.61
N ARG A 5 33.55 -8.28 -16.54
CA ARG A 5 32.87 -7.62 -15.42
C ARG A 5 33.93 -6.96 -14.52
N GLY A 6 33.97 -5.63 -14.50
CA GLY A 6 34.76 -4.86 -13.53
C GLY A 6 33.94 -4.54 -12.28
N ARG A 7 34.17 -5.27 -11.19
CA ARG A 7 33.62 -4.97 -9.86
C ARG A 7 34.43 -3.82 -9.26
N SER A 8 34.04 -2.56 -9.49
CA SER A 8 34.67 -1.44 -8.82
C SER A 8 34.27 -1.44 -7.34
N LYS A 9 35.22 -1.77 -6.46
CA LYS A 9 35.07 -1.63 -5.01
C LYS A 9 34.91 -0.14 -4.68
N GLY A 10 33.67 0.31 -4.51
CA GLY A 10 33.34 1.62 -3.99
C GLY A 10 33.93 1.79 -2.58
N ARG A 11 34.72 2.85 -2.42
CA ARG A 11 35.37 3.28 -1.18
C ARG A 11 34.32 3.39 -0.06
N LYS A 12 34.56 2.78 1.11
CA LYS A 12 33.71 2.94 2.30
C LYS A 12 33.65 4.44 2.66
N MET A 13 32.52 5.10 2.44
CA MET A 13 32.28 6.45 2.93
C MET A 13 31.79 6.41 4.38
N LYS A 14 32.43 7.22 5.22
CA LYS A 14 32.08 7.44 6.62
C LYS A 14 30.73 8.18 6.70
N SER A 15 29.92 7.80 7.68
CA SER A 15 28.59 8.33 7.94
C SER A 15 28.61 9.83 8.27
N ASN A 16 27.85 10.64 7.53
CA ASN A 16 27.33 11.90 8.03
C ASN A 16 25.91 12.16 7.49
N LYS A 17 25.03 12.71 8.33
CA LYS A 17 23.58 12.75 8.18
C LYS A 17 23.12 13.77 7.14
N LYS A 18 22.11 13.38 6.33
CA LYS A 18 21.24 14.16 5.42
C LYS A 18 21.75 14.44 4.00
N SER A 19 21.80 13.38 3.19
CA SER A 19 21.39 13.46 1.78
C SER A 19 20.41 12.32 1.51
N SER A 20 19.13 12.64 1.31
CA SER A 20 18.17 11.69 0.76
C SER A 20 18.34 11.72 -0.75
N THR A 21 19.02 10.72 -1.30
CA THR A 21 19.04 10.50 -2.75
C THR A 21 17.61 10.14 -3.17
N VAL A 22 16.90 11.08 -3.78
CA VAL A 22 15.59 10.81 -4.39
C VAL A 22 15.87 10.35 -5.82
N GLU A 23 15.87 9.04 -6.04
CA GLU A 23 15.74 8.54 -7.42
C GLU A 23 14.36 8.97 -7.96
N LYS A 24 14.37 9.81 -9.00
CA LYS A 24 13.17 10.11 -9.77
C LYS A 24 12.73 8.83 -10.47
N LYS A 25 11.78 8.12 -9.86
CA LYS A 25 11.04 7.05 -10.55
C LYS A 25 10.36 7.64 -11.79
N GLY A 26 10.46 6.95 -12.91
CA GLY A 26 9.71 7.30 -14.12
C GLY A 26 8.20 7.35 -13.84
N HIS A 27 7.45 7.99 -14.74
CA HIS A 27 5.99 7.98 -14.66
C HIS A 27 5.52 6.53 -14.60
N THR A 28 4.93 6.17 -13.46
CA THR A 28 4.38 4.84 -13.22
C THR A 28 2.87 4.94 -13.41
N LEU A 29 2.26 3.88 -13.92
CA LEU A 29 0.81 3.73 -13.95
C LEU A 29 0.42 2.73 -12.84
N LYS A 30 -0.80 2.86 -12.31
CA LYS A 30 -1.33 1.95 -11.30
C LYS A 30 -2.81 1.67 -11.50
N ASN A 31 -3.25 0.55 -10.95
CA ASN A 31 -4.64 0.15 -10.80
C ASN A 31 -4.83 -0.42 -9.39
N THR A 32 -6.05 -0.42 -8.88
CA THR A 32 -6.46 -1.20 -7.71
C THR A 32 -7.27 -2.41 -8.19
N VAL A 33 -7.03 -3.56 -7.58
CA VAL A 33 -7.71 -4.82 -7.89
C VAL A 33 -8.50 -5.30 -6.69
N PHE A 34 -9.64 -5.93 -6.95
CA PHE A 34 -10.26 -6.81 -5.95
C PHE A 34 -9.95 -8.25 -6.30
N SER A 35 -9.54 -8.98 -5.28
CA SER A 35 -9.38 -10.42 -5.35
C SER A 35 -10.32 -11.09 -4.38
N ASN A 36 -10.80 -12.27 -4.74
CA ASN A 36 -11.58 -13.09 -3.83
C ASN A 36 -10.66 -13.97 -2.95
N GLN A 37 -11.27 -14.75 -2.07
CA GLN A 37 -10.54 -15.66 -1.16
C GLN A 37 -9.74 -16.76 -1.89
N ASN A 38 -10.05 -17.02 -3.17
CA ASN A 38 -9.28 -17.96 -4.02
C ASN A 38 -8.16 -17.26 -4.81
N CYS A 39 -7.78 -16.04 -4.43
CA CYS A 39 -6.77 -15.21 -5.11
C CYS A 39 -7.09 -14.92 -6.59
N LYS A 40 -8.37 -14.99 -6.99
CA LYS A 40 -8.81 -14.60 -8.34
C LYS A 40 -9.14 -13.13 -8.36
N VAL A 41 -8.59 -12.39 -9.32
CA VAL A 41 -8.96 -10.99 -9.57
C VAL A 41 -10.38 -10.96 -10.16
N ILE A 42 -11.28 -10.28 -9.47
CA ILE A 42 -12.70 -10.16 -9.85
C ILE A 42 -13.05 -8.76 -10.35
N TYR A 43 -12.19 -7.77 -10.10
CA TYR A 43 -12.39 -6.39 -10.52
C TYR A 43 -11.05 -5.66 -10.64
N LEU A 44 -10.99 -4.70 -11.57
CA LEU A 44 -9.83 -3.84 -11.84
C LEU A 44 -10.34 -2.40 -12.04
N THR A 45 -9.79 -1.44 -11.30
CA THR A 45 -10.09 -0.02 -11.53
C THR A 45 -9.44 0.51 -12.80
N GLU A 46 -9.85 1.70 -13.22
CA GLU A 46 -9.16 2.45 -14.26
C GLU A 46 -7.66 2.61 -13.98
N THR A 47 -6.89 2.69 -15.06
CA THR A 47 -5.45 2.95 -15.02
C THR A 47 -5.21 4.43 -14.76
N VAL A 48 -4.54 4.73 -13.66
CA VAL A 48 -4.26 6.11 -13.24
C VAL A 48 -2.76 6.32 -13.05
N GLU A 49 -2.36 7.59 -12.92
CA GLU A 49 -0.99 7.92 -12.58
C GLU A 49 -0.56 7.34 -11.22
N GLY A 50 0.66 6.81 -11.18
CA GLY A 50 1.31 6.20 -10.03
C GLY A 50 1.46 7.11 -8.82
N LYS A 51 1.33 8.43 -9.01
CA LYS A 51 1.36 9.45 -7.95
C LYS A 51 0.05 9.54 -7.18
N LYS A 52 -1.07 9.09 -7.75
CA LYS A 52 -2.39 9.12 -7.09
C LYS A 52 -2.37 8.16 -5.90
N HIS A 53 -2.83 8.62 -4.74
CA HIS A 53 -2.90 7.80 -3.54
C HIS A 53 -4.00 6.73 -3.69
N ASP A 54 -3.73 5.52 -3.21
CA ASP A 54 -4.62 4.36 -3.45
C ASP A 54 -5.99 4.56 -2.83
N LYS A 55 -6.06 5.13 -1.61
CA LYS A 55 -7.33 5.58 -1.00
C LYS A 55 -8.14 6.50 -1.92
N LYS A 56 -7.51 7.52 -2.49
CA LYS A 56 -8.19 8.50 -3.36
C LYS A 56 -8.71 7.84 -4.65
N LEU A 57 -7.95 6.89 -5.19
CA LEU A 57 -8.41 6.08 -6.32
C LEU A 57 -9.64 5.25 -5.93
N ALA A 58 -9.64 4.62 -4.76
CA ALA A 58 -10.79 3.87 -4.26
C ALA A 58 -12.03 4.77 -4.05
N ASP A 59 -11.86 5.93 -3.41
CA ASP A 59 -12.94 6.90 -3.18
C ASP A 59 -13.61 7.35 -4.49
N GLU A 60 -12.81 7.64 -5.53
CA GLU A 60 -13.29 8.13 -6.83
C GLU A 60 -13.79 7.02 -7.77
N SER A 61 -13.48 5.76 -7.48
CA SER A 61 -13.88 4.64 -8.34
C SER A 61 -15.34 4.21 -8.15
N HIS A 62 -16.01 4.68 -7.10
CA HIS A 62 -17.45 4.52 -6.84
C HIS A 62 -18.00 3.09 -7.03
N TYR A 63 -17.18 2.06 -6.83
CA TYR A 63 -17.62 0.68 -6.90
C TYR A 63 -18.51 0.34 -5.71
N GLN A 64 -19.46 -0.55 -5.95
CA GLN A 64 -20.35 -1.08 -4.93
C GLN A 64 -20.03 -2.55 -4.70
N LEU A 65 -20.17 -2.99 -3.45
CA LEU A 65 -20.11 -4.40 -3.08
C LEU A 65 -21.49 -4.83 -2.57
N PRO A 66 -21.85 -6.12 -2.69
CA PRO A 66 -23.06 -6.64 -2.09
C PRO A 66 -23.14 -6.32 -0.59
N ALA A 67 -24.35 -6.01 -0.11
CA ALA A 67 -24.56 -5.76 1.32
C ALA A 67 -24.10 -6.96 2.17
N GLY A 68 -23.42 -6.69 3.28
CA GLY A 68 -22.81 -7.71 4.14
C GLY A 68 -21.49 -8.26 3.64
N SER A 69 -20.92 -7.69 2.57
CA SER A 69 -19.58 -8.07 2.11
C SER A 69 -18.51 -7.77 3.16
N LEU A 70 -17.49 -8.63 3.20
CA LEU A 70 -16.29 -8.45 4.01
C LEU A 70 -15.14 -8.03 3.11
N LEU A 71 -14.64 -6.81 3.29
CA LEU A 71 -13.55 -6.26 2.48
C LEU A 71 -12.28 -6.12 3.32
N PHE A 72 -11.26 -6.91 2.97
CA PHE A 72 -9.92 -6.76 3.51
C PHE A 72 -9.10 -5.81 2.65
N GLN A 73 -8.35 -4.91 3.31
CA GLN A 73 -7.55 -3.90 2.65
C GLN A 73 -6.30 -3.59 3.45
N ASP A 74 -5.25 -3.16 2.76
CA ASP A 74 -4.03 -2.68 3.41
C ASP A 74 -4.23 -1.27 4.00
N THR A 75 -3.32 -0.90 4.89
CA THR A 75 -3.18 0.39 5.54
C THR A 75 -3.09 1.60 4.59
N GLY A 76 -2.80 1.39 3.30
CA GLY A 76 -2.88 2.41 2.25
C GLY A 76 -4.30 2.87 1.93
N PHE A 77 -5.31 2.11 2.35
CA PHE A 77 -6.73 2.46 2.22
C PHE A 77 -7.33 2.97 3.53
N GLN A 78 -6.50 3.32 4.53
CA GLN A 78 -7.00 3.73 5.84
C GLN A 78 -7.94 4.94 5.74
N GLY A 79 -9.12 4.81 6.34
CA GLY A 79 -10.20 5.80 6.29
C GLY A 79 -11.04 5.76 5.01
N PHE A 80 -10.89 4.73 4.18
CA PHE A 80 -11.87 4.34 3.15
C PHE A 80 -13.03 3.58 3.81
N SER A 81 -14.25 3.81 3.35
CA SER A 81 -15.46 3.16 3.83
C SER A 81 -16.48 3.00 2.72
N LEU A 82 -17.26 1.90 2.77
CA LEU A 82 -18.39 1.65 1.89
C LEU A 82 -19.62 1.37 2.74
N GLU A 83 -20.78 1.85 2.27
CA GLU A 83 -22.05 1.60 2.94
C GLU A 83 -22.38 0.10 2.88
N ASN A 84 -22.89 -0.45 3.99
CA ASN A 84 -23.30 -1.85 4.11
C ASN A 84 -22.17 -2.89 3.88
N VAL A 85 -20.90 -2.48 3.97
CA VAL A 85 -19.72 -3.35 3.86
C VAL A 85 -18.95 -3.33 5.17
N LEU A 86 -18.58 -4.52 5.67
CA LEU A 86 -17.70 -4.64 6.82
C LEU A 86 -16.24 -4.57 6.37
N ILE A 87 -15.50 -3.59 6.89
CA ILE A 87 -14.07 -3.39 6.58
C ILE A 87 -13.26 -3.52 7.86
N PRO A 88 -12.82 -4.73 8.25
CA PRO A 88 -11.96 -4.91 9.41
C PRO A 88 -10.60 -4.24 9.14
N GLN A 89 -10.23 -3.28 9.99
CA GLN A 89 -8.95 -2.59 9.90
C GLN A 89 -8.27 -2.57 11.27
N PRO A 90 -7.04 -3.12 11.37
CA PRO A 90 -6.24 -3.01 12.58
C PRO A 90 -5.95 -1.56 12.95
N LYS A 91 -5.99 -1.24 14.24
CA LYS A 91 -5.63 0.08 14.73
C LYS A 91 -4.11 0.25 14.67
N LYS A 92 -3.67 1.29 13.95
CA LYS A 92 -2.24 1.67 13.92
C LYS A 92 -1.78 2.14 15.30
N LYS A 93 -0.56 1.73 15.66
CA LYS A 93 0.11 2.19 16.88
C LYS A 93 0.28 3.72 16.83
N PRO A 94 -0.21 4.46 17.85
CA PRO A 94 0.00 5.90 17.93
C PRO A 94 1.48 6.25 18.07
N LYS A 95 1.90 7.41 17.53
CA LYS A 95 3.30 7.84 17.59
C LYS A 95 3.76 7.96 19.05
N GLY A 96 4.80 7.22 19.42
CA GLY A 96 5.39 7.24 20.76
C GLY A 96 4.56 6.59 21.87
N LYS A 97 3.48 5.88 21.53
CA LYS A 97 2.60 5.22 22.51
C LYS A 97 2.34 3.77 22.12
N GLU A 98 2.11 2.91 23.11
CA GLU A 98 1.69 1.52 22.96
C GLU A 98 0.23 1.43 22.49
N LEU A 99 -0.12 0.32 21.84
CA LEU A 99 -1.53 -0.09 21.73
C LEU A 99 -1.96 -0.63 23.10
N THR A 100 -3.19 -0.34 23.50
CA THR A 100 -3.83 -0.98 24.66
C THR A 100 -4.01 -2.48 24.41
N GLU A 101 -4.21 -3.27 25.47
CA GLU A 101 -4.42 -4.72 25.36
C GLU A 101 -5.66 -5.03 24.50
N GLU A 102 -6.76 -4.30 24.70
CA GLU A 102 -7.98 -4.43 23.90
C GLU A 102 -7.74 -4.14 22.40
N GLU A 103 -6.91 -3.14 22.08
CA GLU A 103 -6.57 -2.82 20.69
C GLU A 103 -5.64 -3.86 20.07
N LYS A 104 -4.79 -4.51 20.88
CA LYS A 104 -3.96 -5.63 20.41
C LYS A 104 -4.84 -6.85 20.13
N GLU A 105 -5.80 -7.16 21.01
CA GLU A 105 -6.75 -8.26 20.81
C GLU A 105 -7.62 -8.05 19.55
N LYS A 106 -8.09 -6.84 19.30
CA LYS A 106 -8.87 -6.53 18.07
C LYS A 106 -8.03 -6.56 16.79
N ASN A 107 -6.70 -6.51 16.90
CA ASN A 107 -5.78 -6.60 15.78
C ASN A 107 -5.31 -8.04 15.49
N LEU A 108 -5.57 -8.99 16.40
CA LEU A 108 -5.27 -10.43 16.27
C LEU A 108 -6.38 -11.16 15.52
#